data_AF-A0A1I8AQN1-F1
#
_entry.id   AF-A0A1I8AQN1-F1
#
_cell.length_a   1.000
_cell.length_b   1.000
_cell.length_c   1.000
_cell.angle_alpha   90.00
_cell.angle_beta   90.00
_cell.angle_gamma   90.00
#
_symmetry.space_group_name_H-M   'P 1'
#
loop_
_entity.id
_entity.type
_entity.pdbx_description
1 polymer ?
#
loop_
_entity_poly.entity_id
_entity_poly.type
_entity_poly.pdbx_seq_one_letter_code
_entity_poly.pdbx_strand_id
1 'polypeptide(L)'
;MISCLWSNMANIGKITGTLVYRGTSEEVEIAGTKWSLYNSCPSFTFRCAVDGENVLWSCAARGRITAWDLRTLRDTKMYFDCMNTKDGYACNGSDFFAYNQTIRSFEADIEVINIRRIDLSSPSNEAIDSPEDAACLEVEGKKLWVSKKTLSLDSPVFKTMFSGDSKEKATGCYALEEVKMDDLKLFLCVLYNLDITVRKEEFLEGLLRLGDKYQCDRVLRFCRIVGCQVKRQRCVW
;
A
#
# COMPACT_ATOMS: atom_id res chain seq x y z
N MET A 1 -15.99 21.44 -12.64
CA MET A 1 -14.59 21.85 -12.95
C MET A 1 -13.89 22.00 -11.61
N ILE A 2 -13.43 20.88 -11.03
CA ILE A 2 -12.74 20.88 -9.74
C ILE A 2 -11.27 20.66 -10.05
N SER A 3 -10.50 21.72 -9.87
CA SER A 3 -9.05 21.73 -9.99
C SER A 3 -8.46 20.82 -8.91
N CYS A 4 -7.93 19.68 -9.31
CA CYS A 4 -6.94 18.98 -8.51
C CYS A 4 -5.75 19.93 -8.32
N LEU A 5 -5.57 20.44 -7.11
CA LEU A 5 -4.33 21.07 -6.68
C LEU A 5 -3.26 19.98 -6.62
N TRP A 6 -2.70 19.62 -7.78
CA TRP A 6 -1.36 19.06 -7.79
C TRP A 6 -0.44 20.18 -7.36
N SER A 7 -0.05 20.18 -6.08
CA SER A 7 1.27 20.68 -5.71
C SER A 7 2.25 20.12 -6.72
N ASN A 8 3.00 20.99 -7.39
CA ASN A 8 3.90 20.69 -8.49
C ASN A 8 5.15 19.95 -7.94
N MET A 9 4.93 18.81 -7.29
CA MET A 9 5.99 17.98 -6.71
C MET A 9 6.70 17.27 -7.86
N ALA A 10 8.02 17.36 -7.86
CA ALA A 10 8.83 16.64 -8.82
C ALA A 10 8.56 15.13 -8.65
N ASN A 11 8.12 14.51 -9.74
CA ASN A 11 7.94 13.06 -9.82
C ASN A 11 9.28 12.33 -9.98
N ILE A 12 10.36 13.06 -10.25
CA ILE A 12 11.72 12.57 -10.30
C ILE A 12 12.50 13.17 -9.14
N GLY A 13 13.25 12.34 -8.42
CA GLY A 13 14.11 12.76 -7.34
C GLY A 13 15.36 11.90 -7.24
N LYS A 14 16.29 12.34 -6.40
CA LYS A 14 17.57 11.66 -6.18
C LYS A 14 17.79 11.45 -4.69
N ILE A 15 18.16 10.23 -4.33
CA ILE A 15 18.62 9.89 -2.98
C ILE A 15 20.13 9.62 -3.06
N THR A 16 20.90 10.25 -2.18
CA THR A 16 22.33 9.99 -2.05
C THR A 16 22.68 9.79 -0.59
N GLY A 17 23.67 8.96 -0.31
CA GLY A 17 24.15 8.84 1.06
C GLY A 17 25.25 7.81 1.21
N THR A 18 25.68 7.66 2.46
CA THR A 18 26.53 6.57 2.91
C THR A 18 25.69 5.61 3.72
N LEU A 19 25.87 4.30 3.54
CA LEU A 19 25.11 3.29 4.28
C LEU A 19 26.05 2.49 5.17
N VAL A 20 25.79 2.54 6.47
CA VAL A 20 26.39 1.62 7.42
C VAL A 20 25.66 0.27 7.37
N TYR A 21 26.29 -0.77 7.92
CA TYR A 21 25.67 -2.09 8.05
C TYR A 21 24.34 -1.99 8.82
N ARG A 22 23.25 -2.52 8.23
CA ARG A 22 21.88 -2.40 8.78
C ARG A 22 21.42 -0.96 9.02
N GLY A 23 21.98 -0.01 8.28
CA GLY A 23 21.59 1.40 8.30
C GLY A 23 20.54 1.73 7.24
N THR A 24 19.88 2.87 7.46
CA THR A 24 18.94 3.51 6.54
C THR A 24 19.51 4.86 6.15
N SER A 25 19.36 5.28 4.90
CA SER A 25 19.70 6.64 4.49
C SER A 25 18.73 7.67 5.09
N GLU A 26 19.10 8.94 4.99
CA GLU A 26 18.14 10.04 5.18
C GLU A 26 16.94 9.90 4.24
N GLU A 27 15.82 10.45 4.68
CA GLU A 27 14.59 10.49 3.90
C GLU A 27 14.62 11.63 2.88
N VAL A 28 14.13 11.34 1.69
CA VAL A 28 13.93 12.34 0.63
C VAL A 28 12.49 12.28 0.16
N GLU A 29 11.84 13.44 0.10
CA GLU A 29 10.47 13.55 -0.42
C GLU A 29 10.48 13.59 -1.95
N ILE A 30 9.79 12.65 -2.58
CA ILE A 30 9.63 12.57 -4.04
C ILE A 30 8.16 12.25 -4.31
N ALA A 31 7.49 13.04 -5.15
CA ALA A 31 6.06 12.92 -5.45
C ALA A 31 5.14 12.81 -4.21
N GLY A 32 5.46 13.50 -3.12
CA GLY A 32 4.67 13.48 -1.88
C GLY A 32 4.79 12.19 -1.07
N THR A 33 5.87 11.44 -1.28
CA THR A 33 6.19 10.22 -0.53
C THR A 33 7.62 10.27 -0.02
N LYS A 34 7.86 9.66 1.14
CA LYS A 34 9.17 9.63 1.79
C LYS A 34 9.93 8.41 1.32
N TRP A 35 11.09 8.63 0.72
CA TRP A 35 11.95 7.60 0.19
C TRP A 35 13.24 7.50 0.99
N SER A 36 13.68 6.28 1.24
CA SER A 36 15.00 6.00 1.78
C SER A 36 15.53 4.68 1.24
N LEU A 37 16.83 4.45 1.39
CA LEU A 37 17.46 3.18 1.05
C LEU A 37 17.90 2.48 2.34
N TYR A 38 17.51 1.22 2.49
CA TYR A 38 17.90 0.38 3.61
C TYR A 38 18.91 -0.67 3.17
N ASN A 39 19.97 -0.84 3.96
CA ASN A 39 20.97 -1.87 3.77
C ASN A 39 20.66 -3.08 4.68
N SER A 40 19.99 -4.10 4.17
CA SER A 40 19.71 -5.33 4.92
C SER A 40 20.93 -6.27 4.98
N CYS A 41 21.87 -6.15 4.02
CA CYS A 41 23.04 -6.99 3.80
C CYS A 41 22.71 -8.50 3.64
N PRO A 42 23.01 -9.12 2.49
CA PRO A 42 23.76 -8.60 1.35
C PRO A 42 22.91 -7.75 0.39
N SER A 43 21.64 -7.45 0.72
CA SER A 43 20.75 -6.71 -0.16
C SER A 43 20.54 -5.24 0.25
N PHE A 44 20.12 -4.44 -0.73
CA PHE A 44 19.46 -3.16 -0.50
C PHE A 44 18.00 -3.25 -0.83
N THR A 45 17.23 -2.42 -0.13
CA THR A 45 15.79 -2.32 -0.30
C THR A 45 15.41 -0.85 -0.27
N PHE A 46 14.73 -0.38 -1.31
CA PHE A 46 14.09 0.93 -1.26
C PHE A 46 12.92 0.85 -0.31
N ARG A 47 12.80 1.87 0.54
CA ARG A 47 11.69 2.10 1.45
C ARG A 47 10.88 3.29 0.92
N CYS A 48 9.57 3.15 0.93
CA CYS A 48 8.62 4.20 0.58
C CYS A 48 7.55 4.28 1.66
N ALA A 49 7.24 5.48 2.13
CA ALA A 49 6.15 5.73 3.07
C ALA A 49 5.30 6.92 2.64
N VAL A 50 4.03 6.87 3.06
CA VAL A 50 3.05 7.95 2.93
C VAL A 50 2.60 8.34 4.33
N ASP A 51 2.58 9.64 4.61
CA ASP A 51 2.10 10.14 5.89
C ASP A 51 0.59 9.95 6.03
N GLY A 52 0.16 9.45 7.20
CA GLY A 52 -1.24 9.31 7.60
C GLY A 52 -1.60 7.88 8.00
N GLU A 53 -2.36 7.74 9.09
CA GLU A 53 -2.70 6.44 9.66
C GLU A 53 -3.81 5.72 8.87
N ASN A 54 -4.79 6.46 8.35
CA ASN A 54 -5.98 5.94 7.68
C ASN A 54 -5.90 6.13 6.16
N VAL A 55 -4.71 5.98 5.60
CA VAL A 55 -4.45 6.22 4.18
C VAL A 55 -4.27 4.88 3.46
N LEU A 56 -5.02 4.68 2.38
CA LEU A 56 -4.75 3.64 1.39
C LEU A 56 -3.86 4.22 0.31
N TRP A 57 -2.86 3.48 -0.14
CA TRP A 57 -1.99 3.96 -1.20
C TRP A 57 -1.33 2.82 -1.98
N SER A 58 -0.97 3.15 -3.22
CA SER A 58 -0.16 2.32 -4.10
C SER A 58 0.76 3.23 -4.89
N CYS A 59 2.03 2.83 -5.05
CA CYS A 59 3.03 3.58 -5.78
C CYS A 59 3.82 2.65 -6.70
N ALA A 60 3.86 3.01 -7.99
CA ALA A 60 4.72 2.41 -8.98
C ALA A 60 5.84 3.40 -9.31
N ALA A 61 7.08 2.94 -9.18
CA ALA A 61 8.26 3.74 -9.48
C ALA A 61 9.27 2.93 -10.28
N ARG A 62 10.15 3.62 -10.98
CA ARG A 62 11.39 3.05 -11.51
C ARG A 62 12.56 3.81 -10.95
N GLY A 63 13.70 3.16 -10.89
CA GLY A 63 14.89 3.81 -10.40
C GLY A 63 16.15 3.20 -10.96
N ARG A 64 17.22 3.97 -10.86
CA ARG A 64 18.58 3.55 -11.18
C ARG A 64 19.41 3.74 -9.94
N ILE A 65 20.13 2.70 -9.53
CA ILE A 65 21.06 2.79 -8.41
C ILE A 65 22.50 2.60 -8.88
N THR A 66 23.36 3.48 -8.38
CA THR A 66 24.81 3.43 -8.49
C THR A 66 25.38 3.28 -7.08
N ALA A 67 26.10 2.19 -6.83
CA ALA A 67 26.79 1.99 -5.55
C ALA A 67 28.31 2.06 -5.75
N TRP A 68 28.97 2.99 -5.06
CA TRP A 68 30.41 3.21 -5.17
C TRP A 68 31.15 2.34 -4.17
N ASP A 69 31.49 1.15 -4.67
CA ASP A 69 32.50 0.21 -4.20
C ASP A 69 32.66 -0.92 -5.26
N LEU A 70 31.61 -1.14 -6.08
CA LEU A 70 31.55 -2.19 -7.11
C LEU A 70 31.47 -1.67 -8.58
N ARG A 71 31.36 -0.35 -8.83
CA ARG A 71 31.00 0.24 -10.15
C ARG A 71 29.81 -0.46 -10.83
N THR A 72 28.87 -1.03 -10.06
CA THR A 72 27.66 -1.65 -10.61
C THR A 72 26.57 -0.61 -10.76
N LEU A 73 26.14 -0.39 -12.00
CA LEU A 73 24.90 0.28 -12.35
C LEU A 73 23.79 -0.76 -12.47
N ARG A 74 22.65 -0.52 -11.83
CA ARG A 74 21.47 -1.38 -12.00
C ARG A 74 20.23 -0.52 -12.17
N ASP A 75 19.49 -0.81 -13.24
CA ASP A 75 18.15 -0.27 -13.46
C ASP A 75 17.12 -1.23 -12.85
N THR A 76 16.11 -0.68 -12.19
CA THR A 76 15.10 -1.46 -11.48
C THR A 76 13.71 -0.86 -11.59
N LYS A 77 12.70 -1.73 -11.65
CA LYS A 77 11.29 -1.36 -11.46
C LYS A 77 10.87 -1.73 -10.05
N MET A 78 10.09 -0.87 -9.42
CA MET A 78 9.72 -0.98 -8.03
C MET A 78 8.23 -0.73 -7.85
N TYR A 79 7.63 -1.50 -6.95
CA TYR A 79 6.22 -1.42 -6.62
C TYR A 79 6.08 -1.42 -5.10
N PHE A 80 5.27 -0.50 -4.62
CA PHE A 80 4.99 -0.24 -3.21
C PHE A 80 3.49 -0.10 -3.02
N ASP A 81 3.02 -0.47 -1.84
CA ASP A 81 1.62 -0.39 -1.47
C ASP A 81 1.50 -0.04 0.02
N CYS A 82 0.29 0.13 0.51
CA CYS A 82 0.04 0.55 1.89
C CYS A 82 0.46 -0.45 2.98
N MET A 83 1.12 -1.55 2.62
CA MET A 83 1.64 -2.52 3.58
C MET A 83 2.93 -1.99 4.19
N ASN A 84 2.77 -1.16 5.21
CA ASN A 84 3.85 -0.75 6.07
C ASN A 84 4.43 -2.00 6.77
N THR A 85 5.74 -2.19 6.63
CA THR A 85 6.49 -3.14 7.46
C THR A 85 6.58 -2.62 8.90
N LYS A 86 7.20 -3.38 9.81
CA LYS A 86 7.32 -3.02 11.24
C LYS A 86 7.87 -1.61 11.49
N ASP A 87 8.58 -1.03 10.52
CA ASP A 87 9.20 0.29 10.62
C ASP A 87 8.33 1.42 10.01
N GLY A 88 7.11 1.14 9.53
CA GLY A 88 6.25 2.16 8.91
C GLY A 88 6.43 2.37 7.40
N TYR A 89 7.24 1.53 6.73
CA TYR A 89 7.56 1.66 5.30
C TYR A 89 7.16 0.43 4.49
N ALA A 90 6.70 0.64 3.27
CA ALA A 90 6.66 -0.40 2.26
C ALA A 90 8.06 -0.59 1.65
N CYS A 91 8.42 -1.83 1.39
CA CYS A 91 9.71 -2.21 0.83
C CYS A 91 9.53 -2.74 -0.60
N ASN A 92 10.45 -2.40 -1.51
CA ASN A 92 10.43 -3.04 -2.84
C ASN A 92 10.75 -4.54 -2.71
N GLY A 93 10.16 -5.38 -3.57
CA GLY A 93 10.25 -6.85 -3.44
C GLY A 93 11.49 -7.46 -4.07
N SER A 94 12.28 -6.63 -4.73
CA SER A 94 13.48 -7.02 -5.44
C SER A 94 14.68 -6.57 -4.62
N ASP A 95 15.22 -7.48 -3.82
CA ASP A 95 16.43 -7.27 -3.06
C ASP A 95 17.63 -7.10 -4.02
N PHE A 96 18.37 -5.99 -3.89
CA PHE A 96 19.57 -5.76 -4.70
C PHE A 96 20.78 -6.38 -4.03
N PHE A 97 21.19 -7.57 -4.47
CA PHE A 97 22.39 -8.21 -3.96
C PHE A 97 23.65 -7.40 -4.29
N ALA A 98 24.34 -6.91 -3.26
CA ALA A 98 25.73 -6.55 -3.31
C ALA A 98 26.57 -7.68 -2.76
N TYR A 99 27.43 -8.22 -3.61
CA TYR A 99 28.32 -9.32 -3.25
C TYR A 99 29.45 -8.91 -2.30
N ASN A 100 29.57 -7.62 -1.94
CA ASN A 100 30.57 -7.11 -1.00
C ASN A 100 29.97 -6.20 0.07
N GLN A 101 30.41 -6.42 1.32
CA GLN A 101 29.91 -5.81 2.56
C GLN A 101 30.35 -4.35 2.77
N THR A 102 30.89 -3.69 1.75
CA THR A 102 31.67 -2.45 1.88
C THR A 102 31.16 -1.28 1.05
N ILE A 103 29.88 -1.28 0.65
CA ILE A 103 29.30 -0.12 -0.04
C ILE A 103 29.38 1.10 0.89
N ARG A 104 30.26 2.05 0.51
CA ARG A 104 30.50 3.27 1.29
C ARG A 104 29.53 4.36 0.95
N SER A 105 29.14 4.49 -0.31
CA SER A 105 28.18 5.49 -0.77
C SER A 105 27.34 4.97 -1.93
N PHE A 106 26.16 5.56 -2.09
CA PHE A 106 25.24 5.27 -3.19
C PHE A 106 24.58 6.54 -3.70
N GLU A 107 24.09 6.45 -4.94
CA GLU A 107 23.18 7.39 -5.56
C GLU A 107 22.08 6.60 -6.24
N ALA A 108 20.83 7.01 -6.00
CA ALA A 108 19.66 6.45 -6.60
C ALA A 108 18.81 7.55 -7.23
N ASP A 109 18.61 7.45 -8.54
CA ASP A 109 17.58 8.22 -9.24
C ASP A 109 16.26 7.48 -9.14
N ILE A 110 15.19 8.17 -8.78
CA ILE A 110 13.85 7.62 -8.66
C ILE A 110 12.89 8.45 -9.50
N GLU A 111 12.09 7.76 -10.29
CA GLU A 111 10.96 8.32 -11.02
C GLU A 111 9.69 7.61 -10.56
N VAL A 112 8.81 8.36 -9.91
CA VAL A 112 7.47 7.93 -9.55
C VAL A 112 6.60 8.00 -10.80
N ILE A 113 6.18 6.82 -11.27
CA ILE A 113 5.38 6.66 -12.48
C ILE A 113 3.91 6.91 -12.17
N ASN A 114 3.43 6.33 -11.06
CA ASN A 114 2.05 6.46 -10.63
C ASN A 114 2.00 6.38 -9.11
N ILE A 115 1.17 7.24 -8.51
CA ILE A 115 0.80 7.15 -7.11
C ILE A 115 -0.71 7.36 -6.99
N ARG A 116 -1.37 6.47 -6.26
CA ARG A 116 -2.75 6.63 -5.81
C ARG A 116 -2.77 6.68 -4.31
N ARG A 117 -3.54 7.61 -3.74
CA ARG A 117 -3.67 7.83 -2.30
C ARG A 117 -5.11 8.18 -1.98
N ILE A 118 -5.75 7.40 -1.10
CA ILE A 118 -7.10 7.66 -0.60
C ILE A 118 -7.00 7.88 0.92
N ASP A 119 -7.35 9.08 1.38
CA ASP A 119 -7.42 9.40 2.81
C ASP A 119 -8.80 9.07 3.38
N LEU A 120 -8.90 8.03 4.19
CA LEU A 120 -10.16 7.57 4.77
C LEU A 120 -10.51 8.27 6.10
N SER A 121 -9.83 9.36 6.46
CA SER A 121 -10.03 10.02 7.75
C SER A 121 -11.31 10.87 7.81
N SER A 122 -11.89 11.23 6.65
CA SER A 122 -13.05 12.13 6.55
C SER A 122 -14.17 11.56 5.68
N PRO A 123 -15.46 11.84 5.99
CA PRO A 123 -16.61 11.47 5.14
C PRO A 123 -16.63 12.18 3.78
N SER A 124 -15.81 13.21 3.59
CA SER A 124 -15.72 13.99 2.35
C SER A 124 -14.51 13.60 1.49
N ASN A 125 -14.02 12.37 1.63
CA ASN A 125 -12.83 11.93 0.91
C ASN A 125 -13.12 11.60 -0.56
N GLU A 126 -12.05 11.49 -1.36
CA GLU A 126 -12.12 11.31 -2.82
C GLU A 126 -12.81 10.03 -3.29
N ALA A 127 -12.96 9.03 -2.41
CA ALA A 127 -13.63 7.80 -2.75
C ALA A 127 -15.16 7.88 -2.57
N ILE A 128 -15.68 8.97 -1.99
CA ILE A 128 -17.09 9.16 -1.64
C ILE A 128 -17.70 10.25 -2.53
N ASP A 129 -18.72 9.88 -3.32
CA ASP A 129 -19.34 10.81 -4.27
C ASP A 129 -20.23 11.87 -3.60
N SER A 130 -20.89 11.51 -2.49
CA SER A 130 -21.83 12.37 -1.78
C SER A 130 -21.95 12.00 -0.30
N PRO A 131 -22.42 12.91 0.58
CA PRO A 131 -22.57 12.62 2.00
C PRO A 131 -23.44 11.40 2.31
N GLU A 132 -24.46 11.13 1.49
CA GLU A 132 -25.35 9.97 1.64
C GLU A 132 -24.61 8.65 1.35
N ASP A 133 -23.58 8.70 0.49
CA ASP A 133 -22.72 7.57 0.17
C ASP A 133 -21.66 7.30 1.25
N ALA A 134 -21.44 8.22 2.19
CA ALA A 134 -20.46 8.03 3.26
C ALA A 134 -20.93 6.99 4.29
N ALA A 135 -20.11 5.98 4.56
CA ALA A 135 -20.21 5.11 5.72
C ALA A 135 -18.92 5.15 6.53
N CYS A 136 -19.04 5.12 7.86
CA CYS A 136 -17.92 4.96 8.77
C CYS A 136 -17.82 3.49 9.18
N LEU A 137 -16.67 2.87 9.00
CA LEU A 137 -16.35 1.54 9.52
C LEU A 137 -15.47 1.70 10.75
N GLU A 138 -15.86 1.08 11.86
CA GLU A 138 -15.09 1.09 13.11
C GLU A 138 -14.42 -0.27 13.34
N VAL A 139 -13.08 -0.27 13.37
CA VAL A 139 -12.26 -1.47 13.54
C VAL A 139 -11.11 -1.16 14.48
N GLU A 140 -10.89 -2.00 15.49
CA GLU A 140 -9.82 -1.82 16.50
C GLU A 140 -9.84 -0.41 17.15
N GLY A 141 -11.03 0.16 17.35
CA GLY A 141 -11.23 1.50 17.91
C GLY A 141 -10.90 2.66 16.96
N LYS A 142 -10.59 2.37 15.69
CA LYS A 142 -10.27 3.36 14.65
C LYS A 142 -11.40 3.45 13.64
N LYS A 143 -11.60 4.64 13.07
CA LYS A 143 -12.67 4.96 12.13
C LYS A 143 -12.13 5.18 10.72
N LEU A 144 -12.74 4.50 9.75
CA LEU A 144 -12.46 4.66 8.32
C LEU A 144 -13.73 5.07 7.59
N TRP A 145 -13.67 6.15 6.82
CA TRP A 145 -14.76 6.61 5.98
C TRP A 145 -14.65 6.05 4.57
N VAL A 146 -15.69 5.34 4.13
CA VAL A 146 -15.74 4.60 2.87
C VAL A 146 -17.02 4.90 2.08
N SER A 147 -17.01 4.57 0.78
CA SER A 147 -18.20 4.65 -0.08
C SER A 147 -19.09 3.41 0.08
N LYS A 148 -20.35 3.63 0.49
CA LYS A 148 -21.38 2.60 0.57
C LYS A 148 -21.60 1.95 -0.78
N LYS A 149 -21.69 2.74 -1.85
CA LYS A 149 -21.87 2.27 -3.23
C LYS A 149 -20.75 1.33 -3.61
N THR A 150 -19.49 1.75 -3.43
CA THR A 150 -18.33 0.92 -3.82
C THR A 150 -18.34 -0.42 -3.10
N LEU A 151 -18.54 -0.43 -1.77
CA LEU A 151 -18.58 -1.68 -1.00
C LEU A 151 -19.81 -2.53 -1.33
N SER A 152 -20.98 -1.92 -1.52
CA SER A 152 -22.24 -2.63 -1.82
C SER A 152 -22.26 -3.25 -3.21
N LEU A 153 -21.52 -2.67 -4.16
CA LEU A 153 -21.40 -3.21 -5.52
C LEU A 153 -20.70 -4.57 -5.52
N ASP A 154 -19.68 -4.72 -4.68
CA ASP A 154 -18.84 -5.91 -4.63
C ASP A 154 -19.18 -6.86 -3.47
N SER A 155 -20.09 -6.49 -2.56
CA SER A 155 -20.46 -7.28 -1.39
C SER A 155 -21.95 -7.18 -1.05
N PRO A 156 -22.72 -8.28 -1.22
CA PRO A 156 -24.11 -8.37 -0.77
C PRO A 156 -24.26 -8.16 0.75
N VAL A 157 -23.24 -8.53 1.52
CA VAL A 157 -23.21 -8.35 2.98
C VAL A 157 -23.15 -6.86 3.32
N PHE A 158 -22.23 -6.10 2.73
CA PHE A 158 -22.19 -4.64 2.91
C PHE A 158 -23.44 -3.95 2.37
N LYS A 159 -23.98 -4.41 1.23
CA LYS A 159 -25.25 -3.90 0.69
C LYS A 159 -26.39 -4.03 1.70
N THR A 160 -26.51 -5.19 2.33
CA THR A 160 -27.53 -5.46 3.36
C THR A 160 -27.26 -4.62 4.60
N MET A 161 -26.00 -4.56 5.05
CA MET A 161 -25.56 -3.79 6.22
C MET A 161 -25.93 -2.30 6.10
N PHE A 162 -25.71 -1.69 4.93
CA PHE A 162 -26.01 -0.26 4.72
C PHE A 162 -27.47 0.05 4.42
N SER A 163 -28.23 -0.94 3.95
CA SER A 163 -29.65 -0.76 3.60
C SER A 163 -30.59 -1.04 4.78
N GLY A 164 -30.19 -1.94 5.70
CA GLY A 164 -31.02 -2.40 6.81
C GLY A 164 -31.33 -1.33 7.85
N ASP A 165 -32.49 -1.43 8.51
CA ASP A 165 -32.93 -0.49 9.56
C ASP A 165 -32.30 -0.78 10.93
N SER A 166 -30.97 -0.91 10.97
CA SER A 166 -30.22 -1.11 12.21
C SER A 166 -29.98 0.22 12.93
N LYS A 167 -29.64 0.16 14.22
CA LYS A 167 -29.21 1.34 14.99
C LYS A 167 -27.96 2.02 14.39
N GLU A 168 -27.12 1.27 13.67
CA GLU A 168 -25.91 1.77 13.02
C GLU A 168 -26.25 2.67 11.82
N LYS A 169 -27.38 2.43 11.15
CA LYS A 169 -27.87 3.32 10.10
C LYS A 169 -28.16 4.74 10.62
N ALA A 170 -28.58 4.86 11.88
CA ALA A 170 -28.82 6.16 12.51
C ALA A 170 -27.52 6.92 12.83
N THR A 171 -26.43 6.22 13.15
CA THR A 171 -25.11 6.83 13.42
C THR A 171 -24.24 6.94 12.16
N GLY A 172 -24.55 6.16 11.12
CA GLY A 172 -23.72 6.00 9.93
C GLY A 172 -22.40 5.29 10.19
N CYS A 173 -22.20 4.74 11.40
CA CYS A 173 -20.97 4.08 11.85
C CYS A 173 -21.26 2.60 12.16
N TYR A 174 -20.52 1.70 11.52
CA TYR A 174 -20.71 0.25 11.58
C TYR A 174 -19.46 -0.39 12.20
N ALA A 175 -19.62 -1.05 13.34
CA ALA A 175 -18.52 -1.76 13.99
C ALA A 175 -18.28 -3.10 13.29
N LEU A 176 -17.03 -3.38 12.89
CA LEU A 176 -16.67 -4.68 12.31
C LEU A 176 -15.92 -5.51 13.35
N GLU A 177 -16.63 -6.47 13.94
CA GLU A 177 -16.06 -7.39 14.93
C GLU A 177 -15.16 -8.43 14.25
N GLU A 178 -14.10 -8.85 14.94
CA GLU A 178 -13.15 -9.88 14.48
C GLU A 178 -12.48 -9.58 13.13
N VAL A 179 -12.28 -8.30 12.83
CA VAL A 179 -11.55 -7.84 11.64
C VAL A 179 -10.25 -7.16 12.09
N LYS A 180 -9.13 -7.55 11.50
CA LYS A 180 -7.84 -6.86 11.70
C LYS A 180 -7.78 -5.64 10.78
N MET A 181 -7.26 -4.53 11.29
CA MET A 181 -7.16 -3.29 10.50
C MET A 181 -6.36 -3.48 9.20
N ASP A 182 -5.24 -4.19 9.25
CA ASP A 182 -4.38 -4.42 8.08
C ASP A 182 -5.08 -5.26 7.00
N ASP A 183 -5.83 -6.30 7.41
CA ASP A 183 -6.62 -7.12 6.49
C ASP A 183 -7.71 -6.27 5.81
N LEU A 184 -8.37 -5.39 6.58
CA LEU A 184 -9.40 -4.49 6.04
C LEU A 184 -8.80 -3.48 5.06
N LYS A 185 -7.65 -2.89 5.35
CA LYS A 185 -6.99 -1.96 4.43
C LYS A 185 -6.65 -2.64 3.10
N LEU A 186 -6.12 -3.86 3.14
CA LEU A 186 -5.89 -4.65 1.93
C LEU A 186 -7.18 -4.93 1.17
N PHE A 187 -8.24 -5.33 1.88
CA PHE A 187 -9.56 -5.57 1.30
C PHE A 187 -10.07 -4.33 0.56
N LEU A 188 -9.98 -3.16 1.20
CA LEU A 188 -10.38 -1.89 0.62
C LEU A 188 -9.49 -1.48 -0.57
N CYS A 189 -8.18 -1.71 -0.52
CA CYS A 189 -7.30 -1.47 -1.67
C CYS A 189 -7.74 -2.26 -2.90
N VAL A 190 -8.17 -3.53 -2.73
CA VAL A 190 -8.72 -4.32 -3.83
C VAL A 190 -10.02 -3.69 -4.35
N LEU A 191 -10.94 -3.28 -3.46
CA LEU A 191 -12.21 -2.66 -3.87
C LEU A 191 -12.03 -1.31 -4.57
N TYR A 192 -11.07 -0.50 -4.14
CA TYR A 192 -10.79 0.80 -4.75
C TYR A 192 -9.85 0.74 -5.97
N ASN A 193 -9.54 -0.47 -6.48
CA ASN A 193 -8.64 -0.69 -7.63
C ASN A 193 -7.25 -0.06 -7.42
N LEU A 194 -6.64 -0.26 -6.26
CA LEU A 194 -5.24 0.11 -6.05
C LEU A 194 -4.33 -1.01 -6.56
N ASP A 195 -3.19 -0.60 -7.14
CA ASP A 195 -2.17 -1.51 -7.65
C ASP A 195 -1.32 -2.04 -6.48
N ILE A 196 -1.82 -3.09 -5.80
CA ILE A 196 -1.17 -3.67 -4.62
C ILE A 196 -0.49 -5.01 -4.92
N THR A 197 0.58 -5.33 -4.18
CA THR A 197 1.30 -6.59 -4.28
C THR A 197 1.21 -7.38 -2.98
N VAL A 198 0.49 -8.52 -2.97
CA VAL A 198 0.45 -9.40 -1.80
C VAL A 198 1.60 -10.40 -1.84
N ARG A 199 2.58 -10.22 -0.95
CA ARG A 199 3.80 -11.05 -0.93
C ARG A 199 3.83 -12.12 0.16
N LYS A 200 3.06 -11.93 1.23
CA LYS A 200 3.04 -12.86 2.35
C LYS A 200 1.74 -13.66 2.38
N GLU A 201 1.84 -14.93 2.70
CA GLU A 201 0.69 -15.84 2.82
C GLU A 201 -0.29 -15.37 3.91
N GLU A 202 0.21 -14.78 5.00
CA GLU A 202 -0.62 -14.24 6.10
C GLU A 202 -1.62 -13.16 5.62
N PHE A 203 -1.18 -12.28 4.73
CA PHE A 203 -2.03 -11.23 4.16
C PHE A 203 -3.02 -11.77 3.13
N LEU A 204 -2.61 -12.80 2.38
CA LEU A 204 -3.50 -13.51 1.46
C LEU A 204 -4.59 -14.26 2.22
N GLU A 205 -4.26 -14.89 3.35
CA GLU A 205 -5.21 -15.57 4.22
C GLU A 205 -6.21 -14.59 4.83
N GLY A 206 -5.74 -13.44 5.33
CA GLY A 206 -6.59 -12.36 5.82
C GLY A 206 -7.59 -11.87 4.76
N LEU A 207 -7.11 -11.61 3.54
CA LEU A 207 -7.95 -11.24 2.40
C LEU A 207 -8.96 -12.31 2.01
N LEU A 208 -8.56 -13.58 1.97
CA LEU A 208 -9.46 -14.70 1.67
C LEU A 208 -10.57 -14.80 2.71
N ARG A 209 -10.22 -14.68 4.00
CA ARG A 209 -11.18 -14.70 5.11
C ARG A 209 -12.18 -13.54 5.01
N LEU A 210 -11.72 -12.31 4.76
CA LEU A 210 -12.62 -11.17 4.60
C LEU A 210 -13.46 -11.26 3.31
N GLY A 211 -12.86 -11.78 2.22
CA GLY A 211 -13.56 -12.07 0.98
C GLY A 211 -14.72 -13.03 1.17
N ASP A 212 -14.53 -14.09 1.95
CA ASP A 212 -15.58 -15.04 2.30
C ASP A 212 -16.61 -14.43 3.26
N LYS A 213 -16.16 -13.83 4.37
CA LYS A 213 -17.00 -13.19 5.41
C LYS A 213 -17.96 -12.15 4.82
N TYR A 214 -17.48 -11.33 3.89
CA TYR A 214 -18.27 -10.29 3.23
C TYR A 214 -18.82 -10.71 1.85
N GLN A 215 -18.68 -11.98 1.46
CA GLN A 215 -19.16 -12.51 0.17
C GLN A 215 -18.72 -11.64 -1.02
N CYS A 216 -17.43 -11.30 -1.05
CA CYS A 216 -16.85 -10.40 -2.03
C CYS A 216 -16.09 -11.16 -3.11
N ASP A 217 -16.80 -11.45 -4.21
CA ASP A 217 -16.26 -12.22 -5.35
C ASP A 217 -15.02 -11.59 -5.97
N ARG A 218 -14.97 -10.25 -6.01
CA ARG A 218 -13.84 -9.52 -6.55
C ARG A 218 -12.57 -9.75 -5.75
N VAL A 219 -12.66 -9.72 -4.42
CA VAL A 219 -11.53 -10.02 -3.52
C VAL A 219 -11.12 -11.48 -3.63
N LEU A 220 -12.08 -12.41 -3.66
CA LEU A 220 -11.79 -13.83 -3.82
C LEU A 220 -11.09 -14.13 -5.16
N ARG A 221 -11.52 -13.46 -6.25
CA ARG A 221 -10.87 -13.58 -7.57
C ARG A 221 -9.45 -13.02 -7.55
N PHE A 222 -9.25 -11.85 -6.93
CA PHE A 222 -7.92 -11.28 -6.73
C PHE A 222 -7.00 -12.27 -5.99
N CYS A 223 -7.48 -12.86 -4.90
CA CYS A 223 -6.73 -13.85 -4.13
C CYS A 223 -6.37 -15.11 -4.93
N ARG A 224 -7.25 -15.59 -5.82
CA ARG A 224 -6.93 -16.73 -6.71
C ARG A 224 -5.79 -16.40 -7.67
N ILE A 225 -5.81 -15.20 -8.25
CA ILE A 225 -4.77 -14.74 -9.19
C ILE A 225 -3.43 -14.60 -8.46
N VAL A 226 -3.41 -13.88 -7.34
CA VAL A 226 -2.17 -13.63 -6.59
C VAL A 226 -1.67 -14.90 -5.90
N GLY A 227 -2.56 -15.73 -5.37
CA GLY A 227 -2.20 -17.03 -4.78
C GLY A 227 -1.49 -17.97 -5.76
N CYS A 228 -1.85 -17.95 -7.05
CA CYS A 228 -1.09 -18.66 -8.08
C CYS A 228 0.34 -18.10 -8.27
N GLN A 229 0.54 -16.79 -8.10
CA GLN A 229 1.87 -16.16 -8.21
C GLN A 229 2.75 -16.48 -7.00
N VAL A 230 2.21 -16.39 -5.79
CA VAL A 230 2.93 -16.71 -4.54
C VAL A 230 3.40 -18.17 -4.54
N LYS A 231 2.52 -19.11 -4.97
CA LYS A 231 2.89 -20.53 -5.07
C LYS A 231 3.96 -20.80 -6.13
N ARG A 232 3.96 -20.06 -7.25
CA ARG A 232 4.98 -20.21 -8.31
C ARG A 232 6.36 -19.74 -7.89
N GLN A 233 6.47 -18.71 -7.04
CA GLN A 233 7.77 -18.28 -6.48
C GLN A 233 8.43 -19.35 -5.60
N ARG A 234 7.65 -20.24 -4.99
CA ARG A 234 8.16 -21.41 -4.24
C ARG A 234 8.70 -22.52 -5.13
N CYS A 235 8.26 -22.66 -6.38
CA CYS A 235 8.71 -23.73 -7.28
C CYS A 235 10.06 -23.43 -7.98
N VAL A 236 10.73 -22.33 -7.61
CA VAL A 236 12.04 -21.93 -8.18
C VAL A 236 13.20 -22.25 -7.22
N TRP A 237 12.95 -23.04 -6.16
CA TRP A 237 13.96 -23.57 -5.24
C TRP A 237 13.82 -25.08 -5.06
#